data_AF-A0A1H8N871-F1
#
_entry.id   AF-A0A1H8N871-F1
#
_cell.length_a   1.000
_cell.length_b   1.000
_cell.length_c   1.000
_cell.angle_alpha   90.00
_cell.angle_beta   90.00
_cell.angle_gamma   90.00
#
_symmetry.space_group_name_H-M   'P 1'
#
loop_
_entity.id
_entity.type
_entity.pdbx_description
1 polymer ?
#
loop_
_entity_poly.entity_id
_entity_poly.type
_entity_poly.pdbx_seq_one_letter_code
_entity_poly.pdbx_strand_id
1 'polypeptide(L)'
;MSEREKYLKIITTQFSIWEVRLQNLSSLNLYDAHNISEHSICELLNLIFDYKLKNLNNLKMNFPAIDLGDKTNSLCIQVTSTRSGKKIQETIDKFLEKNLNQQYGELFIVILGKKQKSYSIEYNLEHFNFDSKNQILDFRNLLNIIQSKPIIILEKISKILLSENSNEQKAKLNPNEIKIKRNIALKKRLQKAFLIKLEKSDWEYSCFEPWIKFNYHKVLIRSIDDTSWPNCIDNPSDEISSWFKGEFYDFYDNGVELISHGGRAIFDKNDNWDLLDWHNDPREKNTNYTITNYNVFLQIPYDYIVDFDMDVDPYDGLPSIFVKYEKDGMPYENIFYGTPGSFKSKRFKYLFDENNRKVLK
;
A
#
# COMPACT_ATOMS: atom_id res chain seq x y z
N MET A 1 -33.82 -17.19 16.38
CA MET A 1 -32.70 -17.95 15.77
C MET A 1 -32.00 -18.69 16.91
N SER A 2 -31.73 -20.00 16.76
CA SER A 2 -31.00 -20.73 17.82
C SER A 2 -29.51 -20.37 17.79
N GLU A 3 -28.80 -20.47 18.92
CA GLU A 3 -27.35 -20.18 18.95
C GLU A 3 -26.56 -21.11 18.01
N ARG A 4 -26.97 -22.38 17.86
CA ARG A 4 -26.38 -23.30 16.87
C ARG A 4 -26.56 -22.77 15.45
N GLU A 5 -27.78 -22.40 15.09
CA GLU A 5 -28.09 -21.89 13.74
C GLU A 5 -27.29 -20.61 13.44
N LYS A 6 -27.17 -19.71 14.42
CA LYS A 6 -26.36 -18.50 14.34
C LYS A 6 -24.90 -18.81 14.03
N TYR A 7 -24.25 -19.69 14.80
CA TYR A 7 -22.85 -20.04 14.55
C TYR A 7 -22.65 -20.77 13.22
N LEU A 8 -23.55 -21.70 12.85
CA LEU A 8 -23.45 -22.39 11.56
C LEU A 8 -23.60 -21.45 10.38
N LYS A 9 -24.49 -20.45 10.47
CA LYS A 9 -24.61 -19.39 9.47
C LYS A 9 -23.31 -18.60 9.35
N ILE A 10 -22.72 -18.17 10.46
CA ILE A 10 -21.43 -17.47 10.47
C ILE A 10 -20.35 -18.32 9.79
N ILE A 11 -20.15 -19.57 10.24
CA ILE A 11 -19.13 -20.48 9.72
C ILE A 11 -19.30 -20.68 8.20
N THR A 12 -20.54 -20.91 7.76
CA THR A 12 -20.87 -21.12 6.34
C THR A 12 -20.55 -19.89 5.49
N THR A 13 -20.92 -18.69 5.97
CA THR A 13 -20.60 -17.42 5.32
C THR A 13 -19.09 -17.21 5.25
N GLN A 14 -18.36 -17.46 6.34
CA GLN A 14 -16.91 -17.24 6.37
C GLN A 14 -16.14 -18.21 5.48
N PHE A 15 -16.50 -19.51 5.44
CA PHE A 15 -15.92 -20.44 4.48
C PHE A 15 -16.21 -20.05 3.02
N SER A 16 -17.40 -19.51 2.74
CA SER A 16 -17.77 -19.07 1.39
C SER A 16 -16.95 -17.85 0.94
N ILE A 17 -16.80 -16.84 1.82
CA ILE A 17 -15.92 -15.68 1.59
C ILE A 17 -14.50 -16.15 1.29
N TRP A 18 -14.01 -17.11 2.08
CA TRP A 18 -12.66 -17.61 1.94
C TRP A 18 -12.43 -18.40 0.65
N GLU A 19 -13.35 -19.31 0.28
CA GLU A 19 -13.30 -20.07 -0.98
C GLU A 19 -13.24 -19.13 -2.19
N VAL A 20 -14.11 -18.12 -2.25
CA VAL A 20 -14.14 -17.14 -3.35
C VAL A 20 -12.87 -16.29 -3.39
N ARG A 21 -12.40 -15.83 -2.23
CA ARG A 21 -11.17 -15.04 -2.13
C ARG A 21 -9.96 -15.81 -2.68
N LEU A 22 -9.79 -17.07 -2.30
CA LEU A 22 -8.68 -17.90 -2.79
C LEU A 22 -8.75 -18.14 -4.30
N GLN A 23 -9.95 -18.37 -4.84
CA GLN A 23 -10.14 -18.53 -6.28
C GLN A 23 -9.71 -17.26 -7.04
N ASN A 24 -10.12 -16.08 -6.55
CA ASN A 24 -9.76 -14.80 -7.16
C ASN A 24 -8.25 -14.54 -7.09
N LEU A 25 -7.62 -14.76 -5.93
CA LEU A 25 -6.17 -14.56 -5.76
C LEU A 25 -5.35 -15.50 -6.65
N SER A 26 -5.77 -16.77 -6.76
CA SER A 26 -5.11 -17.73 -7.66
C SER A 26 -5.21 -17.30 -9.13
N SER A 27 -6.33 -16.69 -9.55
CA SER A 27 -6.48 -16.19 -10.92
C SER A 27 -5.55 -15.02 -11.25
N LEU A 28 -5.12 -14.27 -10.23
CA LEU A 28 -4.18 -13.16 -10.34
C LEU A 28 -2.71 -13.59 -10.19
N ASN A 29 -2.42 -14.90 -10.06
CA ASN A 29 -1.10 -15.42 -9.70
C ASN A 29 -0.52 -14.83 -8.39
N LEU A 30 -1.39 -14.34 -7.50
CA LEU A 30 -0.99 -13.79 -6.19
C LEU A 30 -1.01 -14.89 -5.13
N TYR A 31 -0.08 -15.84 -5.26
CA TYR A 31 0.03 -17.00 -4.35
C TYR A 31 0.57 -16.61 -2.96
N ASP A 32 1.25 -15.47 -2.85
CA ASP A 32 1.74 -14.92 -1.57
C ASP A 32 0.60 -14.43 -0.65
N ALA A 33 -0.62 -14.31 -1.19
CA ALA A 33 -1.81 -13.83 -0.48
C ALA A 33 -2.69 -14.96 0.08
N HIS A 34 -2.20 -16.21 0.13
CA HIS A 34 -2.82 -17.39 0.75
C HIS A 34 -3.06 -17.27 2.28
N ASN A 35 -3.10 -16.06 2.83
CA ASN A 35 -3.27 -15.73 4.24
C ASN A 35 -4.69 -16.04 4.75
N ILE A 36 -4.98 -17.33 4.94
CA ILE A 36 -5.19 -17.78 6.30
C ILE A 36 -3.84 -18.35 6.74
N SER A 37 -3.36 -17.95 7.91
CA SER A 37 -2.09 -18.49 8.39
C SER A 37 -2.21 -20.01 8.47
N GLU A 38 -1.20 -20.77 8.02
CA GLU A 38 -1.15 -22.23 8.21
C GLU A 38 -1.47 -22.62 9.67
N HIS A 39 -1.18 -21.71 10.60
CA HIS A 39 -1.55 -21.78 12.01
C HIS A 39 -3.07 -21.80 12.25
N SER A 40 -3.86 -20.91 11.66
CA SER A 40 -5.31 -20.88 11.88
C SER A 40 -6.00 -22.10 11.27
N ILE A 41 -5.47 -22.67 10.18
CA ILE A 41 -5.97 -23.95 9.66
C ILE A 41 -5.59 -25.13 10.52
N CYS A 42 -4.39 -25.12 11.09
CA CYS A 42 -4.02 -26.08 12.11
C CYS A 42 -4.99 -26.02 13.31
N GLU A 43 -5.29 -24.82 13.81
CA GLU A 43 -6.21 -24.62 14.94
C GLU A 43 -7.65 -25.07 14.61
N LEU A 44 -8.15 -24.70 13.43
CA LEU A 44 -9.48 -25.10 12.96
C LEU A 44 -9.59 -26.62 12.84
N LEU A 45 -8.62 -27.28 12.22
CA LEU A 45 -8.64 -28.74 12.05
C LEU A 45 -8.52 -29.45 13.41
N ASN A 46 -7.72 -28.93 14.34
CA ASN A 46 -7.67 -29.45 15.71
C ASN A 46 -9.03 -29.37 16.40
N LEU A 47 -9.78 -28.26 16.25
CA LEU A 47 -11.14 -28.14 16.81
C LEU A 47 -12.17 -29.04 16.11
N ILE A 48 -12.07 -29.19 14.78
CA ILE A 48 -13.01 -29.99 13.99
C ILE A 48 -12.81 -31.48 14.24
N PHE A 49 -11.58 -31.95 14.37
CA PHE A 49 -11.29 -33.38 14.47
C PHE A 49 -10.89 -33.84 15.87
N ASP A 50 -10.66 -32.91 16.80
CA ASP A 50 -10.07 -33.19 18.12
C ASP A 50 -8.64 -33.76 18.01
N TYR A 51 -7.85 -33.18 17.10
CA TYR A 51 -6.46 -33.55 16.87
C TYR A 51 -5.47 -32.62 17.58
N LYS A 52 -4.19 -33.00 17.56
CA LYS A 52 -3.04 -32.27 18.09
C LYS A 52 -2.02 -31.96 16.99
N LEU A 53 -2.53 -31.53 15.84
CA LEU A 53 -1.74 -31.11 14.69
C LEU A 53 -0.79 -29.97 15.08
N LYS A 54 0.40 -30.00 14.50
CA LYS A 54 1.39 -28.93 14.54
C LYS A 54 1.83 -28.61 13.12
N ASN A 55 2.11 -27.34 12.86
CA ASN A 55 2.72 -26.91 11.62
C ASN A 55 4.16 -27.42 11.52
N LEU A 56 4.48 -28.15 10.45
CA LEU A 56 5.77 -28.80 10.24
C LEU A 56 6.84 -27.82 9.71
N ASN A 57 6.44 -26.71 9.08
CA ASN A 57 7.36 -25.65 8.66
C ASN A 57 8.08 -25.00 9.86
N ASN A 58 7.47 -25.00 11.05
CA ASN A 58 8.10 -24.52 12.28
C ASN A 58 9.22 -25.44 12.80
N LEU A 59 9.25 -26.70 12.36
CA LEU A 59 10.25 -27.69 12.77
C LEU A 59 11.39 -27.81 11.75
N LYS A 60 11.07 -27.64 10.46
CA LYS A 60 12.04 -27.63 9.35
C LYS A 60 11.44 -26.87 8.18
N MET A 61 12.14 -25.82 7.72
CA MET A 61 11.69 -25.01 6.58
C MET A 61 11.51 -25.90 5.34
N ASN A 62 10.36 -25.76 4.66
CA ASN A 62 9.98 -26.53 3.47
C ASN A 62 9.89 -28.04 3.72
N PHE A 63 9.12 -28.45 4.73
CA PHE A 63 8.88 -29.87 4.96
C PHE A 63 8.19 -30.49 3.73
N PRO A 64 8.73 -31.56 3.13
CA PRO A 64 8.24 -32.03 1.85
C PRO A 64 6.86 -32.68 1.98
N ALA A 65 5.93 -32.22 1.14
CA ALA A 65 4.64 -32.86 0.83
C ALA A 65 3.57 -32.95 1.92
N ILE A 66 3.83 -32.46 3.13
CA ILE A 66 2.83 -32.32 4.19
C ILE A 66 3.07 -31.01 4.96
N ASP A 67 1.98 -30.34 5.35
CA ASP A 67 2.05 -29.05 6.03
C ASP A 67 1.85 -29.21 7.55
N LEU A 68 0.96 -30.13 7.96
CA LEU A 68 0.60 -30.37 9.36
C LEU A 68 0.84 -31.83 9.74
N GLY A 69 1.26 -32.06 10.99
CA GLY A 69 1.45 -33.41 11.53
C GLY A 69 1.04 -33.53 12.98
N ASP A 70 0.41 -34.66 13.32
CA ASP A 70 0.08 -35.08 14.68
C ASP A 70 0.69 -36.46 14.92
N LYS A 71 1.81 -36.47 15.65
CA LYS A 71 2.50 -37.72 16.01
C LYS A 71 1.73 -38.56 17.03
N THR A 72 0.82 -37.96 17.80
CA THR A 72 0.06 -38.66 18.84
C THR A 72 -1.00 -39.53 18.19
N ASN A 73 -1.73 -38.95 17.22
CA ASN A 73 -2.76 -39.65 16.46
C ASN A 73 -2.21 -40.33 15.19
N SER A 74 -0.89 -40.29 14.97
CA SER A 74 -0.20 -40.88 13.81
C SER A 74 -0.79 -40.44 12.46
N LEU A 75 -1.02 -39.13 12.28
CA LEU A 75 -1.58 -38.61 11.02
C LEU A 75 -0.95 -37.29 10.59
N CYS A 76 -1.06 -37.00 9.30
CA CYS A 76 -0.58 -35.76 8.70
C CYS A 76 -1.59 -35.21 7.69
N ILE A 77 -1.47 -33.91 7.40
CA ILE A 77 -2.38 -33.20 6.52
C ILE A 77 -1.57 -32.34 5.54
N GLN A 78 -1.85 -32.50 4.25
CA GLN A 78 -1.50 -31.53 3.22
C GLN A 78 -2.68 -30.57 3.01
N VAL A 79 -2.42 -29.28 3.07
CA VAL A 79 -3.37 -28.21 2.75
C VAL A 79 -3.02 -27.68 1.36
N THR A 80 -4.02 -27.51 0.49
CA THR A 80 -3.78 -27.00 -0.87
C THR A 80 -4.99 -26.29 -1.46
N SER A 81 -4.80 -25.30 -2.32
CA SER A 81 -5.86 -24.76 -3.18
C SER A 81 -6.02 -25.54 -4.49
N THR A 82 -5.05 -26.39 -4.84
CA THR A 82 -5.00 -27.08 -6.13
C THR A 82 -5.76 -28.41 -6.06
N ARG A 83 -6.88 -28.50 -6.76
CA ARG A 83 -7.75 -29.68 -6.79
C ARG A 83 -7.35 -30.76 -7.82
N SER A 84 -6.23 -30.65 -8.52
CA SER A 84 -5.90 -31.57 -9.63
C SER A 84 -5.50 -32.96 -9.12
N GLY A 85 -5.91 -34.02 -9.82
CA GLY A 85 -5.50 -35.40 -9.48
C GLY A 85 -3.98 -35.57 -9.52
N LYS A 86 -3.31 -34.92 -10.49
CA LYS A 86 -1.84 -34.87 -10.57
C LYS A 86 -1.20 -34.35 -9.29
N LYS A 87 -1.71 -33.26 -8.70
CA LYS A 87 -1.18 -32.69 -7.46
C LYS A 87 -1.36 -33.64 -6.27
N ILE A 88 -2.49 -34.34 -6.21
CA ILE A 88 -2.75 -35.34 -5.18
C ILE A 88 -1.80 -36.52 -5.32
N GLN A 89 -1.63 -37.04 -6.55
CA GLN A 89 -0.67 -38.10 -6.84
C GLN A 89 0.75 -37.70 -6.43
N GLU A 90 1.22 -36.53 -6.85
CA GLU A 90 2.54 -36.00 -6.47
C GLU A 90 2.73 -35.87 -4.96
N THR A 91 1.65 -35.59 -4.22
CA THR A 91 1.69 -35.49 -2.75
C THR A 91 1.89 -36.87 -2.13
N ILE A 92 1.14 -37.87 -2.61
CA ILE A 92 1.25 -39.26 -2.16
C ILE A 92 2.62 -39.85 -2.52
N ASP A 93 3.10 -39.64 -3.74
CA ASP A 93 4.40 -40.12 -4.20
C ASP A 93 5.53 -39.59 -3.31
N LYS A 94 5.53 -38.27 -3.03
CA LYS A 94 6.53 -37.65 -2.16
C LYS A 94 6.41 -38.10 -0.71
N PHE A 95 5.19 -38.33 -0.23
CA PHE A 95 4.95 -38.85 1.12
C PHE A 95 5.61 -40.23 1.29
N LEU A 96 5.48 -41.10 0.29
CA LEU A 96 6.10 -42.43 0.27
C LEU A 96 7.62 -42.36 0.02
N GLU A 97 8.08 -41.56 -0.94
CA GLU A 97 9.50 -41.40 -1.26
C GLU A 97 10.32 -40.94 -0.05
N LYS A 98 9.72 -40.11 0.81
CA LYS A 98 10.36 -39.61 2.04
C LYS A 98 10.11 -40.50 3.26
N ASN A 99 9.51 -41.69 3.09
CA ASN A 99 9.18 -42.64 4.15
C ASN A 99 8.36 -42.01 5.29
N LEU A 100 7.51 -41.03 4.99
CA LEU A 100 6.69 -40.35 6.01
C LEU A 100 5.59 -41.26 6.56
N ASN A 101 5.21 -42.29 5.80
CA ASN A 101 4.31 -43.36 6.22
C ASN A 101 4.83 -44.16 7.44
N GLN A 102 6.13 -44.13 7.72
CA GLN A 102 6.70 -44.73 8.94
C GLN A 102 6.38 -43.91 10.21
N GLN A 103 6.15 -42.61 10.04
CA GLN A 103 5.88 -41.67 11.13
C GLN A 103 4.39 -41.35 11.28
N TYR A 104 3.66 -41.33 10.17
CA TYR A 104 2.24 -41.02 10.11
C TYR A 104 1.53 -42.14 9.36
N GLY A 105 0.63 -42.84 10.06
CA GLY A 105 -0.17 -43.92 9.48
C GLY A 105 -1.28 -43.44 8.55
N GLU A 106 -1.71 -42.18 8.68
CA GLU A 106 -2.74 -41.59 7.82
C GLU A 106 -2.30 -40.26 7.18
N LEU A 107 -2.71 -40.06 5.93
CA LEU A 107 -2.57 -38.81 5.19
C LEU A 107 -3.96 -38.28 4.87
N PHE A 108 -4.21 -37.01 5.20
CA PHE A 108 -5.37 -36.27 4.71
C PHE A 108 -4.93 -35.16 3.75
N ILE A 109 -5.78 -34.85 2.79
CA ILE A 109 -5.60 -33.72 1.88
C ILE A 109 -6.81 -32.79 2.03
N VAL A 110 -6.57 -31.59 2.53
CA VAL A 110 -7.59 -30.55 2.69
C VAL A 110 -7.47 -29.55 1.54
N ILE A 111 -8.49 -29.51 0.70
CA ILE A 111 -8.59 -28.60 -0.43
C ILE A 111 -9.30 -27.32 0.03
N LEU A 112 -8.60 -26.20 -0.05
CA LEU A 112 -9.11 -24.86 0.24
C LEU A 112 -9.95 -24.31 -0.93
N GLY A 113 -11.00 -25.04 -1.26
CA GLY A 113 -11.89 -24.79 -2.38
C GLY A 113 -12.61 -26.06 -2.79
N LYS A 114 -13.25 -26.06 -3.95
CA LYS A 114 -14.03 -27.22 -4.40
C LYS A 114 -13.15 -28.39 -4.86
N LYS A 115 -13.30 -29.56 -4.23
CA LYS A 115 -12.66 -30.80 -4.66
C LYS A 115 -13.33 -31.41 -5.90
N GLN A 116 -12.67 -32.38 -6.54
CA GLN A 116 -13.25 -33.17 -7.64
C GLN A 116 -14.24 -34.21 -7.10
N LYS A 117 -15.13 -34.69 -7.98
CA LYS A 117 -16.06 -35.77 -7.64
C LYS A 117 -15.36 -37.10 -7.41
N SER A 118 -14.32 -37.36 -8.19
CA SER A 118 -13.49 -38.57 -8.13
C SER A 118 -12.05 -38.22 -8.47
N TYR A 119 -11.13 -39.08 -8.03
CA TYR A 119 -9.71 -38.96 -8.28
C TYR A 119 -9.19 -40.33 -8.73
N SER A 120 -8.49 -40.37 -9.86
CA SER A 120 -7.72 -41.55 -10.28
C SER A 120 -6.33 -41.43 -9.65
N ILE A 121 -6.03 -42.33 -8.72
CA ILE A 121 -4.78 -42.34 -7.95
C ILE A 121 -4.18 -43.73 -8.07
N GLU A 122 -2.89 -43.80 -8.35
CA GLU A 122 -2.12 -45.04 -8.51
C GLU A 122 -0.98 -45.06 -7.49
N TYR A 123 -1.01 -46.00 -6.55
CA TYR A 123 0.08 -46.21 -5.59
C TYR A 123 0.12 -47.68 -5.14
N ASN A 124 1.25 -48.12 -4.60
CA ASN A 124 1.37 -49.48 -4.08
C ASN A 124 0.67 -49.62 -2.71
N LEU A 125 -0.43 -50.38 -2.68
CA LEU A 125 -1.24 -50.66 -1.48
C LEU A 125 -0.48 -51.40 -0.38
N GLU A 126 0.61 -52.11 -0.70
CA GLU A 126 1.39 -52.87 0.29
C GLU A 126 2.10 -51.98 1.32
N HIS A 127 2.33 -50.70 1.01
CA HIS A 127 3.12 -49.80 1.84
C HIS A 127 2.32 -48.69 2.51
N PHE A 128 1.09 -48.45 2.06
CA PHE A 128 0.21 -47.38 2.55
C PHE A 128 -1.20 -47.56 1.99
N ASN A 129 -2.24 -47.22 2.75
CA ASN A 129 -3.62 -47.22 2.27
C ASN A 129 -4.20 -45.80 2.32
N PHE A 130 -4.70 -45.32 1.18
CA PHE A 130 -5.28 -43.99 1.01
C PHE A 130 -6.68 -44.07 0.39
N ASP A 131 -7.70 -43.77 1.19
CA ASP A 131 -9.09 -43.66 0.78
C ASP A 131 -9.39 -42.23 0.29
N SER A 132 -9.24 -42.02 -1.01
CA SER A 132 -9.48 -40.73 -1.66
C SER A 132 -10.89 -40.16 -1.44
N LYS A 133 -11.87 -41.00 -1.10
CA LYS A 133 -13.26 -40.56 -0.86
C LYS A 133 -13.39 -39.88 0.50
N ASN A 134 -12.71 -40.40 1.52
CA ASN A 134 -12.84 -39.97 2.91
C ASN A 134 -11.66 -39.12 3.40
N GLN A 135 -10.49 -39.23 2.77
CA GLN A 135 -9.27 -38.51 3.16
C GLN A 135 -8.97 -37.28 2.31
N ILE A 136 -9.75 -37.03 1.24
CA ILE A 136 -9.72 -35.75 0.50
C ILE A 136 -10.95 -34.93 0.90
N LEU A 137 -10.72 -33.84 1.63
CA LEU A 137 -11.75 -33.02 2.24
C LEU A 137 -11.77 -31.63 1.61
N ASP A 138 -12.96 -31.08 1.39
CA ASP A 138 -13.16 -29.66 1.11
C ASP A 138 -13.98 -28.98 2.23
N PHE A 139 -14.27 -27.69 2.08
CA PHE A 139 -15.10 -26.95 3.04
C PHE A 139 -16.49 -27.55 3.23
N ARG A 140 -17.09 -28.20 2.22
CA ARG A 140 -18.40 -28.85 2.36
C ARG A 140 -18.29 -30.08 3.26
N ASN A 141 -17.21 -30.86 3.10
CA ASN A 141 -16.93 -31.96 4.02
C ASN A 141 -16.74 -31.46 5.45
N LEU A 142 -15.97 -30.38 5.64
CA LEU A 142 -15.78 -29.79 6.98
C LEU A 142 -17.09 -29.29 7.57
N LEU A 143 -17.94 -28.59 6.80
CA LEU A 143 -19.26 -28.13 7.27
C LEU A 143 -20.16 -29.27 7.74
N ASN A 144 -20.16 -30.39 7.01
CA ASN A 144 -20.92 -31.59 7.39
C ASN A 144 -20.45 -32.23 8.70
N ILE A 145 -19.17 -32.06 9.06
CA ILE A 145 -18.61 -32.51 10.34
C ILE A 145 -18.91 -31.47 11.43
N ILE A 146 -18.75 -30.19 11.12
CA ILE A 146 -18.96 -29.08 12.05
C ILE A 146 -20.40 -29.05 12.54
N GLN A 147 -21.40 -29.29 11.68
CA GLN A 147 -22.82 -29.18 12.06
C GLN A 147 -23.23 -30.03 13.27
N SER A 148 -22.53 -31.14 13.56
CA SER A 148 -22.82 -32.02 14.70
C SER A 148 -21.99 -31.70 15.95
N LYS A 149 -21.06 -30.75 15.89
CA LYS A 149 -20.18 -30.39 17.02
C LYS A 149 -20.93 -29.68 18.16
N PRO A 150 -20.43 -29.74 19.40
CA PRO A 150 -20.99 -28.98 20.52
C PRO A 150 -21.01 -27.47 20.25
N ILE A 151 -21.97 -26.75 20.82
CA ILE A 151 -22.12 -25.29 20.66
C ILE A 151 -20.83 -24.53 21.01
N ILE A 152 -20.12 -24.95 22.06
CA ILE A 152 -18.85 -24.34 22.48
C ILE A 152 -17.79 -24.44 21.38
N ILE A 153 -17.75 -25.56 20.64
CA ILE A 153 -16.83 -25.74 19.52
C ILE A 153 -17.26 -24.88 18.33
N LEU A 154 -18.56 -24.83 18.02
CA LEU A 154 -19.09 -23.95 16.98
C LEU A 154 -18.74 -22.47 17.24
N GLU A 155 -18.88 -22.02 18.48
CA GLU A 155 -18.51 -20.67 18.88
C GLU A 155 -17.02 -20.42 18.62
N LYS A 156 -16.13 -21.32 19.06
CA LYS A 156 -14.68 -21.19 18.83
C LYS A 156 -14.32 -21.15 17.35
N ILE A 157 -14.88 -22.06 16.56
CA ILE A 157 -14.68 -22.10 15.10
C ILE A 157 -15.16 -20.79 14.48
N SER A 158 -16.35 -20.31 14.87
CA SER A 158 -16.89 -19.04 14.36
C SER A 158 -16.00 -17.84 14.69
N LYS A 159 -15.41 -17.81 15.89
CA LYS A 159 -14.49 -16.75 16.32
C LYS A 159 -13.20 -16.75 15.51
N ILE A 160 -12.59 -17.92 15.29
CA ILE A 160 -11.37 -18.04 14.46
C ILE A 160 -11.66 -17.60 13.03
N LEU A 161 -12.76 -18.06 12.44
CA LEU A 161 -13.11 -17.70 11.06
C LEU A 161 -13.46 -16.23 10.91
N LEU A 162 -14.15 -15.66 11.91
CA LEU A 162 -14.38 -14.22 11.95
C LEU A 162 -13.05 -13.49 12.04
N SER A 163 -12.14 -13.82 12.95
CA SER A 163 -10.86 -13.12 13.08
C SER A 163 -10.00 -13.19 11.82
N GLU A 164 -10.02 -14.31 11.09
CA GLU A 164 -9.28 -14.45 9.83
C GLU A 164 -9.86 -13.62 8.67
N ASN A 165 -11.19 -13.55 8.56
CA ASN A 165 -11.86 -12.86 7.47
C ASN A 165 -12.23 -11.40 7.78
N SER A 166 -12.38 -11.05 9.05
CA SER A 166 -12.38 -9.67 9.50
C SER A 166 -10.95 -9.15 9.29
N ASN A 167 -10.78 -8.24 8.34
CA ASN A 167 -9.51 -7.57 8.04
C ASN A 167 -8.96 -6.70 9.21
N GLU A 168 -9.04 -7.16 10.47
CA GLU A 168 -8.61 -6.46 11.68
C GLU A 168 -7.43 -7.13 12.42
N GLN A 169 -6.77 -8.11 11.81
CA GLN A 169 -5.40 -8.49 12.19
C GLN A 169 -4.45 -8.45 10.99
N LYS A 170 -4.41 -7.30 10.29
CA LYS A 170 -3.07 -6.78 10.00
C LYS A 170 -2.49 -6.52 11.39
N ALA A 171 -1.35 -7.14 11.76
CA ALA A 171 -0.46 -6.51 12.73
C ALA A 171 -0.50 -5.02 12.41
N LYS A 172 -0.93 -4.14 13.34
CA LYS A 172 -1.11 -2.71 13.06
C LYS A 172 0.18 -2.26 12.39
N LEU A 173 0.20 -2.26 11.05
CA LEU A 173 1.31 -1.75 10.27
C LEU A 173 1.38 -0.35 10.82
N ASN A 174 2.53 -0.01 11.39
CA ASN A 174 2.72 1.27 12.04
C ASN A 174 2.05 2.31 11.12
N PRO A 175 1.11 3.14 11.58
CA PRO A 175 0.43 4.08 10.70
C PRO A 175 1.43 4.88 9.86
N ASN A 176 2.64 5.12 10.40
CA ASN A 176 3.78 5.68 9.67
C ASN A 176 4.35 4.73 8.60
N GLU A 177 4.43 3.41 8.81
CA GLU A 177 4.83 2.45 7.79
C GLU A 177 3.86 2.42 6.61
N ILE A 178 2.54 2.44 6.85
CA ILE A 178 1.54 2.52 5.77
C ILE A 178 1.71 3.82 4.99
N LYS A 179 1.83 4.93 5.73
CA LYS A 179 2.05 6.27 5.19
C LYS A 179 3.33 6.34 4.35
N ILE A 180 4.45 5.85 4.86
CA ILE A 180 5.74 5.81 4.16
C ILE A 180 5.64 4.96 2.89
N LYS A 181 5.04 3.76 2.97
CA LYS A 181 4.87 2.90 1.78
C LYS A 181 4.01 3.57 0.71
N ARG A 182 2.90 4.20 1.11
CA ARG A 182 2.05 5.01 0.22
C ARG A 182 2.87 6.14 -0.43
N ASN A 183 3.61 6.91 0.36
CA ASN A 183 4.37 8.06 -0.15
C ASN A 183 5.48 7.64 -1.11
N ILE A 184 6.19 6.56 -0.83
CA ILE A 184 7.21 6.02 -1.73
C ILE A 184 6.57 5.55 -3.05
N ALA A 185 5.41 4.89 -2.99
CA ALA A 185 4.70 4.48 -4.19
C ALA A 185 4.19 5.68 -5.00
N LEU A 186 3.63 6.70 -4.32
CA LEU A 186 3.16 7.93 -4.93
C LEU A 186 4.30 8.72 -5.58
N LYS A 187 5.43 8.89 -4.88
CA LYS A 187 6.66 9.50 -5.40
C LYS A 187 7.08 8.85 -6.71
N LYS A 188 7.17 7.52 -6.75
CA LYS A 188 7.55 6.78 -7.97
C LYS A 188 6.54 6.98 -9.10
N ARG A 189 5.24 6.99 -8.80
CA ARG A 189 4.18 7.24 -9.80
C ARG A 189 4.26 8.64 -10.37
N LEU A 190 4.37 9.66 -9.51
CA LEU A 190 4.51 11.07 -9.91
C LEU A 190 5.77 11.27 -10.75
N GLN A 191 6.93 10.78 -10.29
CA GLN A 191 8.18 10.91 -11.04
C GLN A 191 8.09 10.23 -12.41
N LYS A 192 7.47 9.05 -12.49
CA LYS A 192 7.27 8.35 -13.77
C LYS A 192 6.33 9.12 -14.71
N ALA A 193 5.31 9.78 -14.17
CA ALA A 193 4.30 10.49 -14.95
C ALA A 193 4.76 11.86 -15.41
N PHE A 194 5.51 12.58 -14.56
CA PHE A 194 5.84 13.98 -14.77
C PHE A 194 7.28 14.23 -15.22
N LEU A 195 8.21 13.26 -15.10
CA LEU A 195 9.59 13.47 -15.52
C LEU A 195 9.87 12.93 -16.91
N ILE A 196 10.65 13.69 -17.68
CA ILE A 196 11.25 13.23 -18.93
C ILE A 196 12.60 12.54 -18.68
N LYS A 197 13.01 11.71 -19.63
CA LYS A 197 14.37 11.17 -19.67
C LYS A 197 15.30 12.24 -20.25
N LEU A 198 16.12 12.87 -19.39
CA LEU A 198 17.09 13.86 -19.82
C LEU A 198 18.23 13.25 -20.63
N GLU A 199 18.69 13.98 -21.65
CA GLU A 199 19.95 13.70 -22.33
C GLU A 199 21.13 14.13 -21.46
N LYS A 200 22.32 13.57 -21.74
CA LYS A 200 23.53 13.83 -20.94
C LYS A 200 23.93 15.31 -20.94
N SER A 201 23.63 16.04 -22.02
CA SER A 201 23.85 17.49 -22.13
C SER A 201 23.05 18.29 -21.10
N ASP A 202 21.86 17.80 -20.73
CA ASP A 202 20.92 18.53 -19.89
C ASP A 202 21.11 18.22 -18.40
N TRP A 203 21.95 17.24 -18.07
CA TRP A 203 22.21 16.86 -16.67
C TRP A 203 22.80 18.02 -15.90
N GLU A 204 23.79 18.71 -16.46
CA GLU A 204 24.38 19.89 -15.83
C GLU A 204 23.35 21.00 -15.67
N TYR A 205 22.51 21.23 -16.69
CA TYR A 205 21.44 22.22 -16.64
C TYR A 205 20.45 21.94 -15.50
N SER A 206 20.06 20.68 -15.34
CA SER A 206 19.08 20.25 -14.34
C SER A 206 19.56 20.40 -12.89
N CYS A 207 20.87 20.50 -12.68
CA CYS A 207 21.44 20.78 -11.35
C CYS A 207 21.17 22.22 -10.90
N PHE A 208 21.05 23.17 -11.84
CA PHE A 208 20.78 24.58 -11.55
C PHE A 208 19.30 24.94 -11.74
N GLU A 209 18.65 24.33 -12.74
CA GLU A 209 17.29 24.64 -13.14
C GLU A 209 16.47 23.34 -13.20
N PRO A 210 16.05 22.80 -12.04
CA PRO A 210 15.54 21.43 -11.98
C PRO A 210 14.21 21.22 -12.72
N TRP A 211 13.45 22.30 -12.94
CA TRP A 211 12.16 22.28 -13.63
C TRP A 211 12.25 21.75 -15.06
N ILE A 212 13.42 21.78 -15.70
CA ILE A 212 13.61 21.19 -17.05
C ILE A 212 13.34 19.67 -17.09
N LYS A 213 13.39 19.01 -15.93
CA LYS A 213 13.14 17.57 -15.82
C LYS A 213 11.67 17.23 -16.05
N PHE A 214 10.76 18.21 -16.00
CA PHE A 214 9.32 17.97 -16.08
C PHE A 214 8.81 18.02 -17.52
N ASN A 215 7.93 17.10 -17.89
CA ASN A 215 7.23 17.12 -19.19
C ASN A 215 6.15 18.20 -19.28
N TYR A 216 5.72 18.75 -18.13
CA TYR A 216 4.86 19.92 -18.05
C TYR A 216 5.53 20.98 -17.18
N HIS A 217 5.54 22.23 -17.63
CA HIS A 217 6.01 23.36 -16.81
C HIS A 217 5.00 23.71 -15.70
N LYS A 218 3.70 23.51 -15.98
CA LYS A 218 2.60 23.84 -15.08
C LYS A 218 1.74 22.64 -14.78
N VAL A 219 1.04 22.70 -13.66
CA VAL A 219 0.10 21.67 -13.21
C VAL A 219 -1.08 22.33 -12.53
N LEU A 220 -2.26 21.75 -12.69
CA LEU A 220 -3.44 22.19 -11.97
C LEU A 220 -3.42 21.55 -10.57
N ILE A 221 -3.32 22.37 -9.53
CA ILE A 221 -3.45 21.92 -8.15
C ILE A 221 -4.90 22.11 -7.74
N ARG A 222 -5.56 21.04 -7.30
CA ARG A 222 -6.97 21.05 -6.91
C ARG A 222 -7.15 20.48 -5.53
N SER A 223 -7.87 21.19 -4.66
CA SER A 223 -8.35 20.62 -3.41
C SER A 223 -9.23 19.40 -3.71
N ILE A 224 -9.22 18.39 -2.84
CA ILE A 224 -10.18 17.28 -2.91
C ILE A 224 -11.63 17.74 -2.71
N ASP A 225 -11.82 18.89 -2.09
CA ASP A 225 -13.13 19.51 -1.87
C ASP A 225 -13.47 20.55 -2.95
N ASP A 226 -12.64 20.65 -4.01
CA ASP A 226 -12.84 21.60 -5.10
C ASP A 226 -14.09 21.26 -5.92
N THR A 227 -15.03 22.20 -5.96
CA THR A 227 -16.22 22.15 -6.83
C THR A 227 -16.30 23.37 -7.75
N SER A 228 -15.31 24.27 -7.73
CA SER A 228 -15.39 25.55 -8.43
C SER A 228 -14.71 25.52 -9.79
N TRP A 229 -13.68 24.69 -9.99
CA TRP A 229 -13.00 24.55 -11.27
C TRP A 229 -13.99 24.22 -12.41
N PRO A 230 -13.89 24.89 -13.59
CA PRO A 230 -12.83 25.83 -14.01
C PRO A 230 -13.12 27.30 -13.67
N ASN A 231 -14.19 27.59 -12.92
CA ASN A 231 -14.55 28.96 -12.59
C ASN A 231 -13.68 29.49 -11.45
N CYS A 232 -13.25 30.75 -11.57
CA CYS A 232 -12.61 31.48 -10.48
C CYS A 232 -13.73 32.13 -9.66
N ILE A 233 -13.90 31.70 -8.42
CA ILE A 233 -14.75 32.42 -7.46
C ILE A 233 -13.84 33.45 -6.79
N ASP A 234 -14.10 34.73 -7.01
CA ASP A 234 -13.42 35.79 -6.28
C ASP A 234 -13.79 35.65 -4.80
N ASN A 235 -12.87 35.11 -4.00
CA ASN A 235 -13.06 35.00 -2.57
C ASN A 235 -12.76 36.38 -1.95
N PRO A 236 -13.71 37.00 -1.22
CA PRO A 236 -13.47 38.27 -0.55
C PRO A 236 -12.57 38.11 0.70
N SER A 237 -12.32 36.88 1.13
CA SER A 237 -11.30 36.51 2.12
C SER A 237 -9.94 36.36 1.45
N ASP A 238 -8.83 36.72 2.13
CA ASP A 238 -7.45 36.43 1.71
C ASP A 238 -7.12 34.91 1.67
N GLU A 239 -8.14 34.06 1.53
CA GLU A 239 -8.02 32.61 1.48
C GLU A 239 -7.60 32.15 0.10
N ILE A 240 -6.74 31.13 0.08
CA ILE A 240 -6.31 30.51 -1.17
C ILE A 240 -7.50 29.85 -1.89
N SER A 241 -7.54 29.99 -3.21
CA SER A 241 -8.54 29.34 -4.07
C SER A 241 -8.51 27.81 -3.89
N SER A 242 -9.67 27.15 -4.03
CA SER A 242 -9.78 25.68 -4.01
C SER A 242 -9.01 25.00 -5.15
N TRP A 243 -8.64 25.74 -6.18
CA TRP A 243 -7.74 25.29 -7.24
C TRP A 243 -6.86 26.43 -7.75
N PHE A 244 -5.67 26.10 -8.25
CA PHE A 244 -4.76 27.06 -8.88
C PHE A 244 -3.79 26.36 -9.84
N LYS A 245 -3.16 27.14 -10.73
CA LYS A 245 -2.07 26.64 -11.58
C LYS A 245 -0.74 26.82 -10.85
N GLY A 246 -0.07 25.72 -10.57
CA GLY A 246 1.28 25.70 -10.01
C GLY A 246 2.34 25.56 -11.10
N GLU A 247 3.51 26.16 -10.91
CA GLU A 247 4.69 25.92 -11.76
C GLU A 247 5.64 24.97 -11.03
N PHE A 248 6.08 23.90 -11.68
CA PHE A 248 7.00 22.95 -11.05
C PHE A 248 8.37 23.58 -10.85
N TYR A 249 8.97 23.32 -9.68
CA TYR A 249 10.39 23.60 -9.46
C TYR A 249 11.21 22.31 -9.41
N ASP A 250 10.95 21.45 -8.42
CA ASP A 250 11.58 20.13 -8.30
C ASP A 250 10.73 19.16 -7.45
N PHE A 251 11.09 17.89 -7.45
CA PHE A 251 10.76 16.99 -6.34
C PHE A 251 11.79 17.18 -5.22
N TYR A 252 11.31 17.38 -4.00
CA TYR A 252 12.16 17.33 -2.80
C TYR A 252 11.94 16.00 -2.06
N ASP A 253 12.59 15.80 -0.91
CA ASP A 253 12.59 14.51 -0.23
C ASP A 253 11.18 14.00 0.11
N ASN A 254 10.31 14.90 0.58
CA ASN A 254 8.98 14.56 1.07
C ASN A 254 7.82 14.98 0.15
N GLY A 255 8.09 15.51 -1.06
CA GLY A 255 7.00 15.98 -1.92
C GLY A 255 7.39 16.65 -3.23
N VAL A 256 6.50 17.51 -3.68
CA VAL A 256 6.64 18.37 -4.85
C VAL A 256 6.86 19.80 -4.40
N GLU A 257 7.88 20.47 -4.93
CA GLU A 257 8.12 21.89 -4.74
C GLU A 257 7.66 22.64 -5.99
N LEU A 258 6.75 23.59 -5.79
CA LEU A 258 6.33 24.54 -6.80
C LEU A 258 7.07 25.85 -6.62
N ILE A 259 7.15 26.64 -7.69
CA ILE A 259 7.69 27.99 -7.66
C ILE A 259 6.61 28.98 -8.10
N SER A 260 6.60 30.15 -7.47
CA SER A 260 5.81 31.30 -7.89
C SER A 260 6.67 32.56 -7.89
N HIS A 261 6.27 33.55 -8.68
CA HIS A 261 6.89 34.86 -8.65
C HIS A 261 6.59 35.55 -7.32
N GLY A 262 7.65 36.08 -6.68
CA GLY A 262 7.54 36.92 -5.50
C GLY A 262 7.68 38.39 -5.87
N GLY A 263 8.38 39.13 -5.01
CA GLY A 263 8.65 40.55 -5.15
C GLY A 263 10.12 40.86 -4.90
N ARG A 264 10.38 41.92 -4.14
CA ARG A 264 11.72 42.34 -3.73
C ARG A 264 11.93 42.13 -2.24
N ALA A 265 13.11 41.64 -1.88
CA ALA A 265 13.58 41.51 -0.51
C ALA A 265 14.79 42.42 -0.31
N ILE A 266 14.96 42.91 0.91
CA ILE A 266 16.12 43.70 1.34
C ILE A 266 16.92 42.93 2.37
N PHE A 267 18.25 43.08 2.31
CA PHE A 267 19.19 42.50 3.27
C PHE A 267 20.04 43.59 3.91
N ASP A 268 20.21 43.53 5.23
CA ASP A 268 21.18 44.36 5.95
C ASP A 268 22.59 43.75 5.90
N LYS A 269 23.57 44.50 6.41
CA LYS A 269 24.98 44.06 6.47
C LYS A 269 25.25 42.82 7.33
N ASN A 270 24.27 42.37 8.11
CA ASN A 270 24.37 41.20 8.98
C ASN A 270 23.53 40.03 8.44
N ASP A 271 23.13 40.08 7.15
CA ASP A 271 22.28 39.11 6.47
C ASP A 271 20.87 38.95 7.08
N ASN A 272 20.41 39.91 7.89
CA ASN A 272 18.99 39.99 8.23
C ASN A 272 18.20 40.47 7.02
N TRP A 273 17.00 39.95 6.83
CA TRP A 273 16.22 40.27 5.64
C TRP A 273 14.75 40.55 5.94
N ASP A 274 14.14 41.32 5.04
CA ASP A 274 12.72 41.65 5.06
C ASP A 274 12.16 41.72 3.63
N LEU A 275 10.84 41.60 3.50
CA LEU A 275 10.14 41.80 2.24
C LEU A 275 9.78 43.27 2.07
N LEU A 276 9.91 43.77 0.85
CA LEU A 276 9.44 45.10 0.48
C LEU A 276 7.97 45.06 0.09
N ASP A 277 7.25 46.11 0.48
CA ASP A 277 5.88 46.31 0.04
C ASP A 277 5.84 46.61 -1.47
N TRP A 278 4.75 46.20 -2.12
CA TRP A 278 4.60 46.31 -3.58
C TRP A 278 4.56 47.76 -4.09
N HIS A 279 4.29 48.74 -3.21
CA HIS A 279 4.08 50.13 -3.59
C HIS A 279 4.95 51.10 -2.80
N ASN A 280 5.99 51.63 -3.45
CA ASN A 280 6.80 52.77 -2.99
C ASN A 280 7.38 52.61 -1.58
N ASP A 281 7.91 51.43 -1.28
CA ASP A 281 8.60 51.20 -0.02
C ASP A 281 9.86 52.10 0.08
N PRO A 282 9.94 53.02 1.08
CA PRO A 282 11.05 53.97 1.17
C PRO A 282 12.39 53.27 1.40
N ARG A 283 12.39 52.04 1.93
CA ARG A 283 13.60 51.26 2.22
C ARG A 283 14.35 50.88 0.95
N GLU A 284 13.71 50.91 -0.22
CA GLU A 284 14.36 50.69 -1.52
C GLU A 284 15.44 51.72 -1.85
N LYS A 285 15.32 52.95 -1.33
CA LYS A 285 16.31 54.01 -1.59
C LYS A 285 17.44 54.00 -0.56
N ASN A 286 17.36 53.15 0.46
CA ASN A 286 18.33 53.10 1.52
C ASN A 286 19.55 52.28 1.06
N THR A 287 20.70 52.96 0.93
CA THR A 287 21.96 52.35 0.49
C THR A 287 22.56 51.36 1.49
N ASN A 288 22.02 51.30 2.72
CA ASN A 288 22.43 50.32 3.72
C ASN A 288 21.87 48.92 3.44
N TYR A 289 20.92 48.80 2.51
CA TYR A 289 20.31 47.53 2.15
C TYR A 289 20.71 47.09 0.75
N THR A 290 20.91 45.79 0.58
CA THR A 290 21.00 45.17 -0.75
C THR A 290 19.64 44.64 -1.15
N ILE A 291 19.21 44.93 -2.38
CA ILE A 291 17.89 44.54 -2.89
C ILE A 291 18.06 43.31 -3.78
N THR A 292 17.24 42.30 -3.54
CA THR A 292 17.21 41.06 -4.32
C THR A 292 15.78 40.69 -4.70
N ASN A 293 15.56 40.34 -5.96
CA ASN A 293 14.28 39.76 -6.40
C ASN A 293 14.16 38.35 -5.84
N TYR A 294 13.00 38.02 -5.27
CA TYR A 294 12.75 36.69 -4.72
C TYR A 294 11.60 35.98 -5.44
N ASN A 295 11.65 34.66 -5.34
CA ASN A 295 10.59 33.73 -5.68
C ASN A 295 10.10 33.05 -4.41
N VAL A 296 8.86 32.59 -4.47
CA VAL A 296 8.25 31.79 -3.41
C VAL A 296 8.34 30.33 -3.81
N PHE A 297 8.87 29.49 -2.93
CA PHE A 297 8.92 28.04 -3.09
C PHE A 297 7.89 27.40 -2.18
N LEU A 298 6.99 26.62 -2.77
CA LEU A 298 5.79 26.10 -2.12
C LEU A 298 5.89 24.58 -2.08
N GLN A 299 6.09 24.02 -0.89
CA GLN A 299 6.29 22.57 -0.74
C GLN A 299 4.98 21.87 -0.40
N ILE A 300 4.49 21.05 -1.32
CA ILE A 300 3.33 20.17 -1.13
C ILE A 300 3.88 18.78 -0.75
N PRO A 301 3.66 18.28 0.47
CA PRO A 301 4.15 16.96 0.87
C PRO A 301 3.31 15.86 0.22
N TYR A 302 3.93 14.69 -0.01
CA TYR A 302 3.22 13.51 -0.53
C TYR A 302 2.04 13.08 0.36
N ASP A 303 2.09 13.44 1.65
CA ASP A 303 1.00 13.23 2.59
C ASP A 303 -0.29 13.97 2.22
N TYR A 304 -0.14 15.17 1.64
CA TYR A 304 -1.26 16.00 1.26
C TYR A 304 -1.73 15.66 -0.15
N ILE A 305 -0.90 15.04 -0.98
CA ILE A 305 -1.30 14.59 -2.32
C ILE A 305 -2.13 13.30 -2.22
N VAL A 306 -3.36 13.36 -2.72
CA VAL A 306 -4.28 12.23 -2.75
C VAL A 306 -4.05 11.36 -3.98
N ASP A 307 -4.12 11.97 -5.16
CA ASP A 307 -3.75 11.35 -6.42
C ASP A 307 -3.49 12.43 -7.49
N PHE A 308 -3.21 12.03 -8.72
CA PHE A 308 -3.06 12.90 -9.88
C PHE A 308 -3.73 12.28 -11.10
N ASP A 309 -4.08 13.13 -12.06
CA ASP A 309 -4.63 12.75 -13.34
C ASP A 309 -3.79 13.35 -14.46
N MET A 310 -3.36 12.49 -15.39
CA MET A 310 -2.60 12.90 -16.57
C MET A 310 -3.50 13.20 -17.76
N ASP A 311 -4.79 12.90 -17.67
CA ASP A 311 -5.77 13.41 -18.63
C ASP A 311 -5.82 14.92 -18.48
N VAL A 312 -5.41 15.58 -19.56
CA VAL A 312 -5.24 17.03 -19.57
C VAL A 312 -6.58 17.74 -19.58
N ASP A 313 -6.63 18.86 -18.88
CA ASP A 313 -7.82 19.69 -18.86
C ASP A 313 -8.11 20.32 -20.25
N PRO A 314 -9.39 20.57 -20.59
CA PRO A 314 -9.76 21.05 -21.92
C PRO A 314 -9.48 22.55 -22.16
N TYR A 315 -9.08 23.30 -21.13
CA TYR A 315 -8.84 24.75 -21.22
C TYR A 315 -7.37 25.07 -21.44
N ASP A 316 -6.50 24.51 -20.60
CA ASP A 316 -5.07 24.81 -20.61
C ASP A 316 -4.19 23.62 -21.00
N GLY A 317 -4.78 22.44 -21.18
CA GLY A 317 -4.03 21.23 -21.53
C GLY A 317 -3.10 20.77 -20.40
N LEU A 318 -3.47 21.02 -19.14
CA LEU A 318 -2.67 20.70 -17.97
C LEU A 318 -3.17 19.43 -17.25
N PRO A 319 -2.26 18.59 -16.76
CA PRO A 319 -2.61 17.53 -15.82
C PRO A 319 -3.01 18.11 -14.46
N SER A 320 -3.70 17.30 -13.65
CA SER A 320 -4.17 17.70 -12.32
C SER A 320 -3.47 16.92 -11.20
N ILE A 321 -3.17 17.59 -10.09
CA ILE A 321 -2.81 16.95 -8.82
C ILE A 321 -3.87 17.32 -7.78
N PHE A 322 -4.48 16.30 -7.19
CA PHE A 322 -5.50 16.45 -6.14
C PHE A 322 -4.84 16.41 -4.78
N VAL A 323 -5.06 17.46 -3.99
CA VAL A 323 -4.37 17.69 -2.71
C VAL A 323 -5.37 17.99 -1.60
N LYS A 324 -4.94 17.76 -0.37
CA LYS A 324 -5.65 18.19 0.83
C LYS A 324 -5.10 19.50 1.35
N TYR A 325 -5.97 20.33 1.91
CA TYR A 325 -5.61 21.62 2.50
C TYR A 325 -5.57 21.44 4.03
N GLU A 326 -4.46 20.91 4.53
CA GLU A 326 -4.35 20.42 5.92
C GLU A 326 -3.70 21.45 6.87
N LYS A 327 -2.88 22.38 6.37
CA LYS A 327 -2.15 23.37 7.18
C LYS A 327 -2.63 24.77 6.85
N ASP A 328 -3.25 25.45 7.82
CA ASP A 328 -3.73 26.83 7.70
C ASP A 328 -4.63 27.06 6.46
N GLY A 329 -5.42 26.03 6.08
CA GLY A 329 -6.25 26.08 4.89
C GLY A 329 -5.47 26.06 3.57
N MET A 330 -4.22 25.59 3.56
CA MET A 330 -3.35 25.51 2.40
C MET A 330 -2.81 24.10 2.17
N PRO A 331 -2.40 23.75 0.93
CA PRO A 331 -1.78 22.46 0.62
C PRO A 331 -0.27 22.42 0.86
N TYR A 332 0.30 23.42 1.53
CA TYR A 332 1.75 23.54 1.71
C TYR A 332 2.16 23.16 3.14
N GLU A 333 3.22 22.37 3.28
CA GLU A 333 3.86 22.18 4.59
C GLU A 333 4.80 23.34 4.93
N ASN A 334 5.49 23.87 3.92
CA ASN A 334 6.47 24.94 4.02
C ASN A 334 6.33 25.92 2.86
N ILE A 335 6.56 27.20 3.17
CA ILE A 335 6.65 28.30 2.21
C ILE A 335 8.00 28.95 2.44
N PHE A 336 8.88 28.95 1.43
CA PHE A 336 10.19 29.56 1.51
C PHE A 336 10.33 30.71 0.54
N TYR A 337 11.20 31.65 0.87
CA TYR A 337 11.58 32.75 0.00
C TYR A 337 13.03 32.57 -0.44
N GLY A 338 13.33 32.91 -1.67
CA GLY A 338 14.69 32.73 -2.16
C GLY A 338 14.88 33.13 -3.61
N THR A 339 16.07 32.85 -4.15
CA THR A 339 16.35 32.99 -5.56
C THR A 339 16.46 31.62 -6.21
N PRO A 340 15.80 31.39 -7.37
CA PRO A 340 15.95 30.14 -8.10
C PRO A 340 17.38 30.01 -8.62
N GLY A 341 17.80 28.77 -8.84
CA GLY A 341 19.05 28.53 -9.52
C GLY A 341 19.02 29.05 -10.95
N SER A 342 20.20 29.29 -11.51
CA SER A 342 20.35 29.68 -12.90
C SER A 342 21.60 29.05 -13.48
N PHE A 343 21.42 28.32 -14.57
CA PHE A 343 22.50 27.69 -15.30
C PHE A 343 23.40 28.76 -15.94
N LYS A 344 22.79 29.81 -16.50
CA LYS A 344 23.49 30.93 -17.16
C LYS A 344 24.51 31.60 -16.23
N SER A 345 24.15 31.82 -14.97
CA SER A 345 25.04 32.41 -13.97
C SER A 345 25.75 31.39 -13.08
N LYS A 346 25.59 30.08 -13.35
CA LYS A 346 26.10 28.97 -12.52
C LYS A 346 25.81 29.12 -11.03
N ARG A 347 24.59 29.57 -10.71
CA ARG A 347 24.13 29.82 -9.33
C ARG A 347 23.12 28.76 -8.93
N PHE A 348 23.30 28.11 -7.79
CA PHE A 348 22.31 27.18 -7.25
C PHE A 348 21.11 27.91 -6.63
N LYS A 349 20.03 27.17 -6.35
CA LYS A 349 18.93 27.68 -5.52
C LYS A 349 19.50 28.20 -4.20
N TYR A 350 19.10 29.41 -3.82
CA TYR A 350 19.43 29.99 -2.53
C TYR A 350 18.14 30.34 -1.81
N LEU A 351 17.89 29.71 -0.67
CA LEU A 351 16.77 30.01 0.22
C LEU A 351 17.24 31.01 1.28
N PHE A 352 16.41 32.00 1.57
CA PHE A 352 16.65 32.95 2.63
C PHE A 352 16.46 32.27 3.98
N ASP A 353 17.35 32.53 4.93
CA ASP A 353 17.27 31.93 6.27
C ASP A 353 16.16 32.61 7.07
N GLU A 354 15.05 31.90 7.31
CA GLU A 354 13.92 32.44 8.07
C GLU A 354 14.30 32.89 9.49
N ASN A 355 15.37 32.36 10.10
CA ASN A 355 15.84 32.84 11.41
C ASN A 355 16.36 34.28 11.37
N ASN A 356 16.78 34.72 10.18
CA ASN A 356 17.28 36.07 9.93
C ASN A 356 16.18 37.02 9.45
N ARG A 357 14.93 36.55 9.35
CA ARG A 357 13.80 37.40 8.95
C ARG A 357 13.46 38.41 10.05
N LYS A 358 13.56 39.71 9.76
CA LYS A 358 13.30 40.79 10.70
C LYS A 358 12.61 41.96 10.00
N VAL A 359 11.77 42.68 10.74
CA VAL A 359 11.24 43.96 10.26
C VAL A 359 12.37 44.98 10.20
N LEU A 360 12.90 45.23 9.00
CA LEU A 360 13.98 46.19 8.77
C LEU A 360 13.40 47.60 8.58
N LYS A 361 14.04 48.60 9.18
CA LYS A 361 13.52 49.98 9.24
C LYS A 361 14.22 50.93 8.28
#